data_AF-A0A261FS38-F1
#
_entry.id   AF-A0A261FS38-F1
#
_cell.length_a   1.000
_cell.length_b   1.000
_cell.length_c   1.000
_cell.angle_alpha   90.00
_cell.angle_beta   90.00
_cell.angle_gamma   90.00
#
_symmetry.space_group_name_H-M   'P 1'
#
loop_
_entity.id
_entity.type
_entity.pdbx_description
1 polymer ?
#
loop_
_entity_poly.entity_id
_entity_poly.type
_entity_poly.pdbx_seq_one_letter_code
_entity_poly.pdbx_strand_id
1 'polypeptide(L)'
;MRFNINAPFWQFMNTLVRFTALNLVFLLTTIPMVTIGPALAALYSTLFAYNDHDDIRLVREYLKRFKREFKHGLISGLLLFLLAAAIVFGLAFWNAWDSNAAYGPLILLIIAAIVVVLIAEYLFPLQARFANPLKRQWQLAAMFPWRAFPCSLALLGVDTFALALAYFVPFIRVLAILFGFAWVAYAKSLLLLWGFKRYGGLGAVEQPTFVNAHD
;
A
#
# COMPACT_ATOMS: atom_id res chain seq x y z
N MET A 1 -5.48 13.68 41.58
CA MET A 1 -4.31 13.08 40.87
C MET A 1 -4.22 13.73 39.50
N ARG A 2 -3.13 14.48 39.21
CA ARG A 2 -2.93 15.06 37.88
C ARG A 2 -2.57 13.91 36.93
N PHE A 3 -3.47 13.58 35.99
CA PHE A 3 -3.20 12.60 34.95
C PHE A 3 -2.01 13.09 34.11
N ASN A 4 -0.88 12.39 34.19
CA ASN A 4 0.30 12.72 33.42
C ASN A 4 0.12 12.19 31.99
N ILE A 5 -0.37 13.07 31.10
CA ILE A 5 -0.63 12.78 29.68
C ILE A 5 0.67 12.43 28.92
N ASN A 6 1.84 12.73 29.49
CA ASN A 6 3.15 12.42 28.92
C ASN A 6 3.67 11.01 29.27
N ALA A 7 2.86 10.16 29.93
CA ALA A 7 3.29 8.78 30.15
C ALA A 7 3.33 8.01 28.81
N PRO A 8 4.33 7.13 28.58
CA PRO A 8 4.48 6.38 27.32
C PRO A 8 3.22 5.61 26.90
N PHE A 9 2.45 5.14 27.88
CA PHE A 9 1.17 4.48 27.65
C PHE A 9 0.12 5.38 26.98
N TRP A 10 -0.02 6.64 27.41
CA TRP A 10 -0.99 7.58 26.85
C TRP A 10 -0.59 8.01 25.44
N GLN A 11 0.70 8.13 25.17
CA GLN A 11 1.20 8.39 23.81
C GLN A 11 0.90 7.22 22.87
N PHE A 12 1.14 5.98 23.30
CA PHE A 12 0.78 4.79 22.54
C PHE A 12 -0.73 4.73 22.27
N MET A 13 -1.56 4.99 23.28
CA MET A 13 -3.01 4.98 23.14
C MET A 13 -3.49 6.06 22.14
N ASN A 14 -2.90 7.26 22.20
CA ASN A 14 -3.20 8.32 21.24
C ASN A 14 -2.85 7.91 19.80
N THR A 15 -1.68 7.30 19.58
CA THR A 15 -1.28 6.78 18.27
C THR A 15 -2.24 5.68 17.81
N LEU A 16 -2.61 4.75 18.69
CA LEU A 16 -3.55 3.67 18.38
C LEU A 16 -4.91 4.24 17.94
N VAL A 17 -5.45 5.23 18.64
CA VAL A 17 -6.71 5.89 18.27
C VAL A 17 -6.59 6.62 16.93
N ARG A 18 -5.49 7.34 16.69
CA ARG A 18 -5.23 8.04 15.42
C ARG A 18 -5.17 7.05 14.24
N PHE A 19 -4.46 5.94 14.40
CA PHE A 19 -4.36 4.88 13.39
C PHE A 19 -5.67 4.13 13.18
N THR A 20 -6.43 3.90 14.24
CA THR A 20 -7.77 3.30 14.15
C THR A 20 -8.71 4.20 13.34
N ALA A 21 -8.72 5.50 13.61
CA ALA A 21 -9.51 6.46 12.85
C ALA A 21 -9.09 6.51 11.37
N LEU A 22 -7.78 6.48 11.10
CA LEU A 22 -7.24 6.39 9.73
C LEU A 22 -7.71 5.10 9.03
N ASN A 23 -7.66 3.97 9.72
CA ASN A 23 -8.06 2.67 9.19
C ASN A 23 -9.55 2.62 8.84
N LEU A 24 -10.42 3.14 9.70
CA LEU A 24 -11.86 3.19 9.43
C LEU A 24 -12.19 4.05 8.20
N VAL A 25 -11.52 5.20 8.06
CA VAL A 25 -11.70 6.08 6.89
C VAL A 25 -11.15 5.43 5.62
N PHE A 26 -10.01 4.74 5.72
CA PHE A 26 -9.48 3.93 4.63
C PHE A 26 -10.48 2.85 4.20
N LEU A 27 -11.05 2.08 5.13
CA LEU A 27 -12.05 1.06 4.81
C LEU A 27 -13.31 1.65 4.19
N LEU A 28 -13.79 2.79 4.68
CA LEU A 28 -14.96 3.47 4.12
C LEU A 28 -14.71 3.93 2.68
N THR A 29 -13.51 4.41 2.39
CA THR A 29 -13.13 4.85 1.05
C THR A 29 -12.77 3.71 0.11
N THR A 30 -12.51 2.49 0.59
CA THR A 30 -12.31 1.29 -0.25
C THR A 30 -13.59 0.50 -0.52
N ILE A 31 -14.74 0.90 0.05
CA ILE A 31 -16.05 0.23 -0.20
C ILE A 31 -16.34 0.15 -1.70
N PRO A 32 -16.19 1.22 -2.50
CA PRO A 32 -16.19 1.08 -3.96
C PRO A 32 -14.90 0.37 -4.40
N MET A 33 -15.00 -0.78 -5.06
CA MET A 33 -13.79 -1.49 -5.53
C MET A 33 -12.88 -0.61 -6.43
N VAL A 34 -13.47 0.33 -7.16
CA VAL A 34 -12.73 1.26 -8.05
C VAL A 34 -11.85 2.27 -7.30
N THR A 35 -12.09 2.49 -6.00
CA THR A 35 -11.35 3.47 -5.18
C THR A 35 -10.22 2.84 -4.38
N ILE A 36 -9.97 1.53 -4.48
CA ILE A 36 -8.85 0.85 -3.81
C ILE A 36 -7.50 1.47 -4.19
N GLY A 37 -7.28 1.76 -5.47
CA GLY A 37 -6.05 2.39 -5.95
C GLY A 37 -5.80 3.79 -5.34
N PRO A 38 -6.75 4.74 -5.49
CA PRO A 38 -6.70 6.03 -4.80
C PRO A 38 -6.51 5.92 -3.28
N ALA A 39 -7.22 4.99 -2.65
CA ALA A 39 -7.18 4.80 -1.20
C ALA A 39 -5.81 4.33 -0.73
N LEU A 40 -5.16 3.40 -1.45
CA LEU A 40 -3.81 2.94 -1.16
C LEU A 40 -2.77 4.05 -1.37
N ALA A 41 -2.86 4.80 -2.48
CA ALA A 41 -1.96 5.93 -2.73
C ALA A 41 -2.07 6.99 -1.63
N ALA A 42 -3.30 7.33 -1.20
CA ALA A 42 -3.55 8.26 -0.12
C ALA A 42 -3.05 7.75 1.24
N LEU A 43 -3.22 6.45 1.52
CA LEU A 43 -2.76 5.82 2.75
C LEU A 43 -1.24 5.89 2.85
N TYR A 44 -0.52 5.45 1.81
CA TYR A 44 0.95 5.54 1.78
C TYR A 44 1.45 6.98 1.84
N SER A 45 0.80 7.92 1.16
CA SER A 45 1.19 9.34 1.21
C SER A 45 1.04 9.93 2.62
N THR A 46 -0.04 9.56 3.32
CA THR A 46 -0.28 9.96 4.71
C THR A 46 0.74 9.34 5.67
N LEU A 47 1.09 8.07 5.48
CA LEU A 47 2.07 7.37 6.33
C LEU A 47 3.50 7.86 6.10
N PHE A 48 3.87 8.21 4.86
CA PHE A 48 5.14 8.87 4.58
C PHE A 48 5.20 10.26 5.21
N ALA A 49 4.13 11.05 5.12
CA ALA A 49 4.04 12.34 5.79
C ALA A 49 4.10 12.21 7.32
N TYR A 50 3.49 11.15 7.89
CA TYR A 50 3.55 10.86 9.32
C TYR A 50 4.96 10.53 9.78
N ASN A 51 5.70 9.72 9.00
CA ASN A 51 7.08 9.38 9.32
C ASN A 51 8.02 10.60 9.27
N ASP A 52 7.73 11.58 8.40
CA ASP A 52 8.49 12.82 8.32
C ASP A 52 8.07 13.80 9.45
N HIS A 53 6.79 13.79 9.86
CA HIS A 53 6.24 14.65 10.92
C HIS A 53 5.14 13.94 11.76
N ASP A 54 5.42 13.66 13.03
CA ASP A 54 4.52 12.93 13.93
C ASP A 54 3.23 13.71 14.33
N ASP A 55 3.20 15.03 14.14
CA ASP A 55 2.11 15.91 14.59
C ASP A 55 0.95 16.07 13.59
N ILE A 56 0.97 15.33 12.47
CA ILE A 56 -0.05 15.49 11.42
C ILE A 56 -1.42 14.90 11.79
N ARG A 57 -2.49 15.57 11.39
CA ARG A 57 -3.87 15.06 11.56
C ARG A 57 -4.16 13.96 10.52
N LEU A 58 -3.84 12.71 10.85
CA LEU A 58 -3.89 11.55 9.92
C LEU A 58 -5.14 11.49 9.05
N VAL A 59 -6.34 11.58 9.63
CA VAL A 59 -7.61 11.50 8.87
C VAL A 59 -7.78 12.68 7.90
N ARG A 60 -7.45 13.90 8.34
CA ARG A 60 -7.59 15.11 7.50
C ARG A 60 -6.58 15.07 6.36
N GLU A 61 -5.34 14.68 6.65
CA GLU A 61 -4.28 14.54 5.65
C GLU A 61 -4.65 13.44 4.63
N TYR A 62 -5.16 12.29 5.11
CA TYR A 62 -5.65 11.22 4.25
C TYR A 62 -6.71 11.70 3.26
N LEU A 63 -7.76 12.39 3.72
CA LEU A 63 -8.82 12.89 2.84
C LEU A 63 -8.32 13.93 1.84
N LYS A 64 -7.36 14.77 2.23
CA LYS A 64 -6.69 15.73 1.34
C LYS A 64 -5.91 14.99 0.25
N ARG A 65 -5.08 14.02 0.63
CA ARG A 65 -4.29 13.20 -0.30
C ARG A 65 -5.17 12.34 -1.20
N PHE A 66 -6.26 11.79 -0.68
CA PHE A 66 -7.23 11.02 -1.46
C PHE A 66 -7.80 11.81 -2.61
N LYS A 67 -8.25 13.05 -2.38
CA LYS A 67 -8.78 13.92 -3.45
C LYS A 67 -7.73 14.27 -4.50
N ARG A 68 -6.48 14.49 -4.06
CA ARG A 68 -5.37 14.83 -4.96
C ARG A 68 -4.95 13.64 -5.82
N GLU A 69 -4.77 12.49 -5.21
CA GLU A 69 -4.33 11.26 -5.88
C GLU A 69 -5.46 10.53 -6.61
N PHE A 70 -6.71 10.98 -6.48
CA PHE A 70 -7.88 10.27 -6.97
C PHE A 70 -7.78 9.89 -8.45
N LYS A 71 -7.45 10.86 -9.32
CA LYS A 71 -7.41 10.61 -10.77
C LYS A 71 -6.30 9.63 -11.14
N HIS A 72 -5.07 9.88 -10.65
CA HIS A 72 -3.91 9.05 -10.99
C HIS A 72 -4.03 7.65 -10.37
N GLY A 73 -4.47 7.58 -9.11
CA GLY A 73 -4.70 6.32 -8.40
C GLY A 73 -5.82 5.49 -9.02
N LEU A 74 -6.88 6.12 -9.54
CA LEU A 74 -7.99 5.42 -10.19
C LEU A 74 -7.55 4.82 -11.52
N ILE A 75 -6.81 5.58 -12.34
CA ILE A 75 -6.29 5.07 -13.62
C ILE A 75 -5.30 3.92 -13.37
N SER A 76 -4.32 4.11 -12.48
CA SER A 76 -3.36 3.06 -12.14
C SER A 76 -4.02 1.85 -11.49
N GLY A 77 -4.99 2.06 -10.61
CA GLY A 77 -5.77 0.98 -9.99
C GLY A 77 -6.58 0.17 -10.99
N LEU A 78 -7.24 0.85 -11.95
CA LEU A 78 -8.02 0.18 -12.99
C LEU A 78 -7.14 -0.62 -13.95
N LEU A 79 -5.98 -0.07 -14.35
CA LEU A 79 -5.00 -0.78 -15.17
C LEU A 79 -4.47 -2.02 -14.46
N LEU A 80 -4.13 -1.90 -13.18
CA LEU A 80 -3.67 -3.02 -12.37
C LEU A 80 -4.77 -4.09 -12.20
N PHE A 81 -6.01 -3.66 -11.96
CA PHE A 81 -7.16 -4.55 -11.86
C PHE A 81 -7.42 -5.31 -13.16
N LEU A 82 -7.37 -4.62 -14.31
CA LEU A 82 -7.55 -5.24 -15.62
C LEU A 82 -6.45 -6.29 -15.89
N LEU A 83 -5.21 -5.96 -15.55
CA LEU A 83 -4.08 -6.88 -15.69
C LEU A 83 -4.24 -8.12 -14.79
N ALA A 84 -4.62 -7.92 -13.52
CA ALA A 84 -4.88 -9.01 -12.59
C ALA A 84 -6.06 -9.88 -13.06
N ALA A 85 -7.16 -9.28 -13.52
CA ALA A 85 -8.33 -9.99 -14.04
C ALA A 85 -7.98 -10.83 -15.28
N ALA A 86 -7.17 -10.31 -16.20
CA ALA A 86 -6.72 -11.05 -17.37
C ALA A 86 -5.87 -12.27 -16.98
N ILE A 87 -4.99 -12.14 -15.98
CA ILE A 87 -4.18 -13.24 -15.47
C ILE A 87 -5.05 -14.30 -14.79
N VAL A 88 -5.97 -13.89 -13.91
CA VAL A 88 -6.88 -14.81 -13.22
C VAL A 88 -7.78 -15.54 -14.21
N PHE A 89 -8.31 -14.83 -15.20
CA PHE A 89 -9.09 -15.43 -16.28
C PHE A 89 -8.26 -16.44 -17.08
N GLY A 90 -7.03 -16.07 -17.46
CA GLY A 90 -6.12 -16.96 -18.17
C GLY A 90 -5.79 -18.22 -17.36
N LEU A 91 -5.52 -18.08 -16.06
CA LEU A 91 -5.25 -19.19 -15.17
C LEU A 91 -6.45 -20.13 -15.09
N ALA A 92 -7.66 -19.59 -14.89
CA ALA A 92 -8.89 -20.38 -14.86
C ALA A 92 -9.16 -21.08 -16.20
N PHE A 93 -8.98 -20.38 -17.32
CA PHE A 93 -9.20 -20.90 -18.66
C PHE A 93 -8.27 -22.08 -18.99
N TRP A 94 -6.96 -21.90 -18.79
CA TRP A 94 -5.98 -22.95 -19.07
C TRP A 94 -6.03 -24.09 -18.06
N ASN A 95 -6.42 -23.82 -16.81
CA ASN A 95 -6.60 -24.87 -15.81
C ASN A 95 -7.81 -25.78 -16.11
N ALA A 96 -8.87 -25.22 -16.71
CA ALA A 96 -10.03 -25.99 -17.14
C ALA A 96 -9.78 -26.82 -18.41
N TRP A 97 -8.66 -26.60 -19.10
CA TRP A 97 -8.31 -27.31 -20.32
C TRP A 97 -7.50 -28.57 -20.00
N ASP A 98 -8.15 -29.74 -20.03
CA ASP A 98 -7.57 -31.03 -19.64
C ASP A 98 -6.63 -31.61 -20.72
N SER A 99 -5.51 -30.91 -20.96
CA SER A 99 -4.49 -31.31 -21.91
C SER A 99 -3.10 -30.89 -21.44
N ASN A 100 -2.09 -31.72 -21.71
CA ASN A 100 -0.68 -31.41 -21.43
C ASN A 100 -0.18 -30.12 -22.11
N ALA A 101 -0.88 -29.62 -23.15
CA ALA A 101 -0.56 -28.35 -23.78
C ALA A 101 -0.81 -27.12 -22.86
N ALA A 102 -1.64 -27.26 -21.82
CA ALA A 102 -1.98 -26.19 -20.90
C ALA A 102 -0.87 -25.83 -19.90
N TYR A 103 0.10 -26.73 -19.65
CA TYR A 103 1.17 -26.48 -18.68
C TYR A 103 2.06 -25.28 -19.04
N GLY A 104 2.39 -25.11 -20.31
CA GLY A 104 3.22 -23.99 -20.78
C GLY A 104 2.60 -22.62 -20.46
N PRO A 105 1.37 -22.33 -20.93
CA PRO A 105 0.64 -21.11 -20.59
C PRO A 105 0.44 -20.92 -19.08
N LEU A 106 0.14 -21.97 -18.32
CA LEU A 106 -0.04 -21.88 -16.87
C LEU A 106 1.22 -21.41 -16.15
N ILE A 107 2.38 -21.99 -16.47
CA ILE A 107 3.66 -21.57 -15.87
C ILE A 107 3.94 -20.10 -16.19
N LEU A 108 3.73 -19.68 -17.44
CA LEU A 108 3.92 -18.29 -17.85
C LEU A 108 2.99 -17.33 -17.08
N LEU A 109 1.72 -17.70 -16.91
CA LEU A 109 0.74 -16.90 -16.18
C LEU A 109 1.04 -16.83 -14.68
N ILE A 110 1.57 -17.89 -14.07
CA ILE A 110 2.03 -17.86 -12.68
C ILE A 110 3.20 -16.89 -12.53
N ILE A 111 4.18 -16.93 -13.44
CA ILE A 111 5.30 -15.97 -13.44
C ILE A 111 4.77 -14.54 -13.62
N ALA A 112 3.84 -14.33 -14.56
CA ALA A 112 3.22 -13.03 -14.76
C ALA A 112 2.48 -12.56 -13.50
N ALA A 113 1.76 -13.44 -12.80
CA ALA A 113 1.08 -13.12 -11.55
C ALA A 113 2.06 -12.61 -10.48
N ILE A 114 3.19 -13.29 -10.29
CA ILE A 114 4.23 -12.88 -9.34
C ILE A 114 4.78 -11.50 -9.71
N VAL A 115 5.07 -11.26 -10.99
CA VAL A 115 5.55 -9.94 -11.46
C VAL A 115 4.52 -8.85 -11.19
N VAL A 116 3.23 -9.12 -11.42
CA VAL A 116 2.15 -8.14 -11.17
C VAL A 116 1.99 -7.83 -9.69
N VAL A 117 2.09 -8.84 -8.81
CA VAL A 117 2.09 -8.63 -7.35
C VAL A 117 3.24 -7.71 -6.95
N LEU A 118 4.45 -7.95 -7.48
CA LEU A 118 5.60 -7.12 -7.19
C LEU A 118 5.47 -5.69 -7.74
N ILE A 119 4.87 -5.51 -8.92
CA ILE A 119 4.55 -4.18 -9.44
C ILE A 119 3.56 -3.47 -8.51
N ALA A 120 2.48 -4.15 -8.11
CA ALA A 120 1.45 -3.61 -7.23
C ALA A 120 2.04 -3.07 -5.92
N GLU A 121 3.02 -3.79 -5.38
CA GLU A 121 3.70 -3.50 -4.13
C GLU A 121 4.44 -2.15 -4.13
N TYR A 122 4.96 -1.73 -5.29
CA TYR A 122 5.68 -0.47 -5.43
C TYR A 122 4.88 0.61 -6.15
N LEU A 123 3.81 0.26 -6.88
CA LEU A 123 3.06 1.18 -7.73
C LEU A 123 2.46 2.35 -6.95
N PHE A 124 1.69 2.07 -5.90
CA PHE A 124 1.03 3.09 -5.09
C PHE A 124 1.99 3.83 -4.14
N PRO A 125 2.97 3.17 -3.49
CA PRO A 125 4.02 3.88 -2.74
C PRO A 125 4.84 4.85 -3.59
N LEU A 126 5.22 4.46 -4.81
CA LEU A 126 5.95 5.35 -5.72
C LEU A 126 5.09 6.53 -6.15
N GLN A 127 3.79 6.32 -6.35
CA GLN A 127 2.84 7.41 -6.60
C GLN A 127 2.81 8.41 -5.44
N ALA A 128 2.76 7.87 -4.22
CA ALA A 128 2.61 8.65 -3.00
C ALA A 128 3.85 9.48 -2.64
N ARG A 129 5.04 9.07 -3.12
CA ARG A 129 6.32 9.71 -2.81
C ARG A 129 6.82 10.65 -3.92
N PHE A 130 6.49 10.37 -5.18
CA PHE A 130 7.08 11.05 -6.33
C PHE A 130 6.00 11.59 -7.29
N ALA A 131 6.15 12.86 -7.69
CA ALA A 131 5.32 13.49 -8.71
C ALA A 131 5.73 13.06 -10.14
N ASN A 132 5.56 11.78 -10.46
CA ASN A 132 5.89 11.21 -11.75
C ASN A 132 4.67 11.10 -12.67
N PRO A 133 4.83 11.24 -14.01
CA PRO A 133 3.77 10.89 -14.95
C PRO A 133 3.51 9.38 -14.92
N LEU A 134 2.27 8.97 -15.22
CA LEU A 134 1.81 7.57 -15.14
C LEU A 134 2.76 6.58 -15.83
N LYS A 135 3.20 6.88 -17.06
CA LYS A 135 4.13 6.01 -17.79
C LYS A 135 5.43 5.74 -17.02
N ARG A 136 6.01 6.78 -16.44
CA ARG A 136 7.25 6.67 -15.66
C ARG A 136 7.00 5.93 -14.34
N GLN A 137 5.86 6.16 -13.70
CA GLN A 137 5.48 5.46 -12.47
C GLN A 137 5.41 3.94 -12.68
N TRP A 138 4.76 3.49 -13.75
CA TRP A 138 4.66 2.06 -14.09
C TRP A 138 6.01 1.44 -14.44
N GLN A 139 6.86 2.15 -15.19
CA GLN A 139 8.22 1.71 -15.48
C GLN A 139 9.05 1.57 -14.20
N LEU A 140 8.99 2.56 -13.31
CA LEU A 140 9.68 2.50 -12.03
C LEU A 140 9.15 1.37 -11.15
N ALA A 141 7.84 1.18 -11.07
CA ALA A 141 7.22 0.10 -10.30
C ALA A 141 7.63 -1.30 -10.80
N ALA A 142 7.85 -1.47 -12.10
CA ALA A 142 8.36 -2.73 -12.66
C ALA A 142 9.86 -2.94 -12.44
N MET A 143 10.66 -1.87 -12.42
CA MET A 143 12.12 -1.96 -12.27
C MET A 143 12.58 -2.00 -10.81
N PHE A 144 11.86 -1.33 -9.91
CA PHE A 144 12.26 -1.17 -8.52
C PHE A 144 12.38 -2.49 -7.74
N PRO A 145 11.45 -3.47 -7.91
CA PRO A 145 11.57 -4.75 -7.23
C PRO A 145 12.90 -5.45 -7.50
N TRP A 146 13.43 -5.33 -8.72
CA TRP A 146 14.68 -5.98 -9.13
C TRP A 146 15.92 -5.26 -8.60
N ARG A 147 15.85 -3.93 -8.49
CA ARG A 147 16.92 -3.13 -7.89
C ARG A 147 16.98 -3.29 -6.37
N ALA A 148 15.82 -3.42 -5.73
CA ALA A 148 15.67 -3.54 -4.28
C ALA A 148 15.07 -4.90 -3.90
N PHE A 149 15.65 -5.99 -4.43
CA PHE A 149 15.15 -7.35 -4.22
C PHE A 149 15.02 -7.75 -2.74
N PRO A 150 15.99 -7.44 -1.84
CA PRO A 150 15.82 -7.73 -0.41
C PRO A 150 14.65 -6.97 0.23
N CYS A 151 14.40 -5.74 -0.21
CA CYS A 151 13.26 -4.96 0.25
C CYS A 151 11.95 -5.57 -0.24
N SER A 152 11.90 -6.05 -1.48
CA SER A 152 10.72 -6.69 -2.06
C SER A 152 10.36 -7.97 -1.30
N LEU A 153 11.38 -8.77 -0.97
CA LEU A 153 11.20 -9.98 -0.19
C LEU A 153 10.69 -9.66 1.22
N ALA A 154 11.19 -8.61 1.85
CA ALA A 154 10.69 -8.15 3.15
C ALA A 154 9.22 -7.70 3.08
N LEU A 155 8.83 -6.98 2.02
CA LEU A 155 7.45 -6.56 1.81
C LEU A 155 6.51 -7.76 1.62
N LEU A 156 6.88 -8.71 0.76
CA LEU A 156 6.13 -9.96 0.60
C LEU A 156 6.07 -10.77 1.90
N GLY A 157 7.14 -10.75 2.69
CA GLY A 157 7.18 -11.37 4.02
C GLY A 157 6.16 -10.75 4.97
N VAL A 158 6.06 -9.42 5.00
CA VAL A 158 5.04 -8.70 5.79
C VAL A 158 3.62 -9.07 5.34
N ASP A 159 3.37 -9.11 4.03
CA ASP A 159 2.04 -9.46 3.51
C ASP A 159 1.67 -10.91 3.83
N THR A 160 2.61 -11.84 3.63
CA THR A 160 2.41 -13.27 3.92
C THR A 160 2.17 -13.48 5.41
N PHE A 161 2.95 -12.81 6.26
CA PHE A 161 2.79 -12.88 7.72
C PHE A 161 1.45 -12.31 8.18
N ALA A 162 1.03 -11.16 7.65
CA ALA A 162 -0.25 -10.55 7.96
C ALA A 162 -1.42 -11.45 7.53
N LEU A 163 -1.36 -12.02 6.32
CA LEU A 163 -2.36 -12.95 5.81
C LEU A 163 -2.41 -14.25 6.62
N ALA A 164 -1.25 -14.81 6.99
CA ALA A 164 -1.17 -16.01 7.82
C ALA A 164 -1.80 -15.78 9.20
N LEU A 165 -1.48 -14.67 9.88
CA LEU A 165 -2.08 -14.31 11.16
C LEU A 165 -3.60 -14.15 11.06
N ALA A 166 -4.07 -13.45 10.02
CA ALA A 166 -5.50 -13.30 9.78
C ALA A 166 -6.17 -14.66 9.51
N TYR A 167 -5.52 -15.57 8.80
CA TYR A 167 -6.05 -16.90 8.52
C TYR A 167 -6.14 -17.77 9.79
N PHE A 168 -5.04 -17.90 10.54
CA PHE A 168 -4.96 -18.80 11.70
C PHE A 168 -5.65 -18.29 12.96
N VAL A 169 -5.78 -16.96 13.13
CA VAL A 169 -6.31 -16.37 14.36
C VAL A 169 -7.56 -15.55 14.04
N PRO A 170 -8.78 -16.08 14.27
CA PRO A 170 -10.03 -15.38 13.97
C PRO A 170 -10.16 -14.03 14.68
N PHE A 171 -9.64 -13.91 15.91
CA PHE A 171 -9.60 -12.65 16.66
C PHE A 171 -8.79 -11.56 15.95
N ILE A 172 -7.70 -11.93 15.27
CA ILE A 172 -6.88 -10.98 14.50
C ILE A 172 -7.65 -10.45 13.29
N ARG A 173 -8.58 -11.21 12.70
CA ARG A 173 -9.42 -10.71 11.60
C ARG A 173 -10.23 -9.48 12.02
N VAL A 174 -10.80 -9.52 13.22
CA VAL A 174 -11.57 -8.39 13.77
C VAL A 174 -10.65 -7.21 14.06
N LEU A 175 -9.49 -7.45 14.68
CA LEU A 175 -8.50 -6.40 14.92
C LEU A 175 -7.95 -5.78 13.62
N ALA A 176 -7.81 -6.58 12.56
CA ALA A 176 -7.37 -6.12 11.26
C ALA A 176 -8.34 -5.11 10.65
N ILE A 177 -9.64 -5.37 10.78
CA ILE A 177 -10.71 -4.46 10.37
C ILE A 177 -10.71 -3.18 11.23
N LEU A 178 -10.37 -3.26 12.52
CA LEU A 178 -10.37 -2.08 13.39
C LEU A 178 -9.16 -1.17 13.12
N PHE A 179 -7.95 -1.71 13.08
CA PHE A 179 -6.73 -0.90 12.86
C PHE A 179 -5.61 -1.59 12.08
N GLY A 180 -5.71 -2.88 11.76
CA GLY A 180 -4.56 -3.63 11.23
C GLY A 180 -4.10 -3.23 9.83
N PHE A 181 -4.98 -2.83 8.90
CA PHE A 181 -4.52 -2.43 7.56
C PHE A 181 -3.61 -1.19 7.60
N ALA A 182 -3.97 -0.19 8.40
CA ALA A 182 -3.14 1.00 8.59
C ALA A 182 -1.78 0.68 9.23
N TRP A 183 -1.73 -0.24 10.20
CA TRP A 183 -0.49 -0.68 10.83
C TRP A 183 0.40 -1.51 9.91
N VAL A 184 -0.17 -2.43 9.12
CA VAL A 184 0.57 -3.18 8.11
C VAL A 184 1.12 -2.23 7.05
N ALA A 185 0.31 -1.30 6.54
CA ALA A 185 0.76 -0.29 5.61
C ALA A 185 1.88 0.59 6.21
N TYR A 186 1.83 0.90 7.51
CA TYR A 186 2.89 1.64 8.19
C TYR A 186 4.19 0.84 8.29
N ALA A 187 4.14 -0.43 8.69
CA ALA A 187 5.31 -1.31 8.68
C ALA A 187 5.94 -1.39 7.27
N LYS A 188 5.11 -1.53 6.23
CA LYS A 188 5.56 -1.50 4.83
C LYS A 188 6.16 -0.15 4.46
N SER A 189 5.57 0.96 4.92
CA SER A 189 6.06 2.30 4.63
C SER A 189 7.50 2.54 5.14
N LEU A 190 7.86 1.98 6.30
CA LEU A 190 9.22 2.06 6.84
C LEU A 190 10.23 1.30 5.96
N LEU A 191 9.87 0.09 5.52
CA LEU A 191 10.68 -0.70 4.59
C LEU A 191 10.85 0.02 3.24
N LEU A 192 9.75 0.59 2.71
CA LEU A 192 9.72 1.33 1.46
C LEU A 192 10.61 2.59 1.53
N LEU A 193 10.50 3.40 2.59
CA LEU A 193 11.34 4.58 2.78
C LEU A 193 12.82 4.23 2.91
N TRP A 194 13.14 3.15 3.64
CA TRP A 194 14.50 2.63 3.70
C TRP A 194 15.00 2.20 2.31
N GLY A 195 14.16 1.46 1.56
CA GLY A 195 14.46 1.03 0.21
C GLY A 195 14.69 2.21 -0.75
N PHE A 196 13.83 3.22 -0.69
CA PHE A 196 13.98 4.45 -1.46
C PHE A 196 15.24 5.21 -1.09
N LYS A 197 15.62 5.29 0.19
CA LYS A 197 16.86 5.96 0.60
C LYS A 197 18.11 5.22 0.13
N ARG A 198 18.11 3.88 0.21
CA ARG A 198 19.27 3.05 -0.11
C ARG A 198 19.47 2.86 -1.62
N TYR A 199 18.37 2.74 -2.37
CA TYR A 199 18.40 2.41 -3.80
C TYR A 199 17.92 3.56 -4.69
N GLY A 200 17.42 4.66 -4.12
CA GLY A 200 16.81 5.76 -4.84
C GLY A 200 17.81 6.81 -5.32
N GLY A 201 18.10 6.77 -6.62
CA GLY A 201 18.44 7.95 -7.41
C GLY A 201 17.23 8.38 -8.24
N LEU A 202 16.03 8.37 -7.65
CA LEU A 202 14.76 8.34 -8.39
C LEU A 202 14.00 9.66 -8.29
N GLY A 203 14.35 10.60 -9.16
CA GLY A 203 13.51 11.76 -9.49
C GLY A 203 13.32 12.80 -8.36
N ALA A 204 12.60 13.87 -8.68
CA ALA A 204 12.25 14.89 -7.71
C ALA A 204 11.23 14.33 -6.70
N VAL A 205 11.55 14.41 -5.41
CA VAL A 205 10.61 14.12 -4.33
C VAL A 205 9.45 15.11 -4.44
N GLU A 206 8.22 14.63 -4.25
CA GLU A 206 7.07 15.53 -4.26
C GLU A 206 7.22 16.62 -3.18
N GLN A 207 6.90 17.87 -3.53
CA GLN A 207 6.89 18.96 -2.55
C GLN A 207 5.75 18.73 -1.53
N PRO A 208 6.06 18.57 -0.24
CA PRO A 208 5.02 18.36 0.73
C PRO A 208 4.23 19.66 0.95
N THR A 209 2.95 19.66 0.59
CA THR A 209 2.00 20.71 0.98
C THR A 209 1.37 20.32 2.32
N PHE A 210 2.09 20.54 3.41
CA PHE A 210 1.54 20.27 4.75
C PHE A 210 0.40 21.23 5.07
N VAL A 211 -0.63 20.76 5.76
CA VAL A 211 -1.52 21.63 6.55
C VAL A 211 -1.00 21.55 7.97
N ASN A 212 -0.23 22.54 8.39
CA ASN A 212 0.30 22.58 9.75
C ASN A 212 -0.87 22.66 10.74
N ALA A 213 -0.70 22.10 11.94
CA ALA A 213 -1.70 22.19 13.01
C ALA A 213 -1.90 23.64 13.54
N HIS A 214 -1.18 24.61 12.98
CA HIS A 214 -1.19 26.02 13.37
C HIS A 214 -1.97 26.95 12.43
N ASP A 215 -2.66 26.42 11.41
CA ASP A 215 -3.58 27.18 10.54
C ASP A 215 -5.05 26.77 10.73
#